data_AF-A0A1E3NX05-F1
#
_entry.id   AF-A0A1E3NX05-F1
#
_cell.length_a   1.000
_cell.length_b   1.000
_cell.length_c   1.000
_cell.angle_alpha   90.00
_cell.angle_beta   90.00
_cell.angle_gamma   90.00
#
_symmetry.space_group_name_H-M   'P 1'
#
loop_
_entity.id
_entity.type
_entity.pdbx_description
1 polymer ?
#
loop_
_entity_poly.entity_id
_entity_poly.type
_entity_poly.pdbx_seq_one_letter_code
_entity_poly.pdbx_strand_id
1 'polypeptide(L)'
;MTIEKKPLWVLGYGSLIFKPPPHARFVIPGIIHGYVRRFWQSSSDHRGTPEKKGRVVTLVPYSDIISKDEFIKDVEEHDGLTPGFTKDDLKVWACAYYIPPEFADEVTEYLNVREQDGYTIHNIPFQLHNDPKIHKEEELNKAIEDLPLDPSSGKHILTSVVYIGTVENESFIGPEDIEKTAAIISETSGPSGENWEYLEKLYHSLKDLDKTGKDLYLERLVNKVLEIKQRNLLHG
;
A
#
# COMPACT_ATOMS: atom_id res chain seq x y z
N MET A 1 7.33 -7.60 -37.97
CA MET A 1 7.91 -6.76 -36.90
C MET A 1 7.40 -7.31 -35.58
N THR A 2 8.26 -7.90 -34.77
CA THR A 2 7.92 -8.25 -33.39
C THR A 2 7.77 -6.95 -32.62
N ILE A 3 6.59 -6.69 -32.07
CA ILE A 3 6.40 -5.58 -31.13
C ILE A 3 7.27 -5.93 -29.93
N GLU A 4 8.30 -5.13 -29.66
CA GLU A 4 9.15 -5.30 -28.49
C GLU A 4 8.27 -5.08 -27.26
N LYS A 5 8.06 -6.14 -26.47
CA LYS A 5 7.30 -6.05 -25.23
C LYS A 5 8.09 -5.20 -24.24
N LYS A 6 7.41 -4.29 -23.54
CA LYS A 6 8.02 -3.47 -22.49
C LYS A 6 7.94 -4.21 -21.15
N PRO A 7 8.88 -3.97 -20.23
CA PRO A 7 8.76 -4.48 -18.87
C PRO A 7 7.55 -3.83 -18.19
N LEU A 8 6.99 -4.54 -17.21
CA LEU A 8 5.93 -4.03 -16.36
C LEU A 8 6.52 -3.62 -15.02
N TRP A 9 6.16 -2.43 -14.55
CA TRP A 9 6.36 -2.03 -13.18
C TRP A 9 5.03 -2.05 -12.43
N VAL A 10 5.04 -2.55 -11.19
CA VAL A 10 3.86 -2.57 -10.31
C VAL A 10 4.22 -2.06 -8.93
N LEU A 11 3.44 -1.14 -8.40
CA LEU A 11 3.59 -0.60 -7.06
C LEU A 11 2.84 -1.45 -6.04
N GLY A 12 3.52 -1.79 -4.94
CA GLY A 12 2.95 -2.48 -3.78
C GLY A 12 2.97 -1.60 -2.54
N TYR A 13 1.80 -1.27 -2.01
CA TYR A 13 1.63 -0.56 -0.72
C TYR A 13 0.87 -1.39 0.33
N GLY A 14 0.38 -2.58 -0.03
CA GLY A 14 -0.35 -3.48 0.87
C GLY A 14 0.25 -4.87 0.87
N SER A 15 -0.58 -5.88 0.63
CA SER A 15 -0.14 -7.28 0.64
C SER A 15 1.01 -7.59 -0.32
N LEU A 16 1.14 -6.85 -1.42
CA LEU A 16 2.25 -7.04 -2.37
C LEU A 16 3.64 -6.87 -1.71
N ILE A 17 3.76 -6.07 -0.64
CA ILE A 17 5.03 -5.88 0.08
C ILE A 17 5.53 -7.20 0.69
N PHE A 18 4.64 -8.01 1.26
CA PHE A 18 5.01 -9.29 1.91
C PHE A 18 4.59 -10.53 1.11
N LYS A 19 3.84 -10.36 0.03
CA LYS A 19 3.44 -11.39 -0.93
C LYS A 19 3.62 -10.85 -2.36
N PRO A 20 4.87 -10.80 -2.85
CA PRO A 20 5.21 -10.24 -4.16
C PRO A 20 4.44 -10.88 -5.33
N PRO A 21 4.32 -10.20 -6.47
CA PRO A 21 3.79 -10.82 -7.68
C PRO A 21 4.75 -11.90 -8.21
N PRO A 22 4.25 -12.90 -8.96
CA PRO A 22 5.11 -13.89 -9.61
C PRO A 22 6.05 -13.20 -10.62
N HIS A 23 7.17 -13.85 -10.93
CA HIS A 23 8.16 -13.39 -11.92
C HIS A 23 8.80 -12.03 -11.64
N ALA A 24 8.57 -11.43 -10.48
CA ALA A 24 9.27 -10.22 -10.07
C ALA A 24 10.78 -10.48 -10.00
N ARG A 25 11.55 -9.77 -10.84
CA ARG A 25 13.00 -9.90 -10.90
C ARG A 25 13.70 -8.92 -9.96
N PHE A 26 13.16 -7.71 -9.84
CA PHE A 26 13.68 -6.69 -8.94
C PHE A 26 12.57 -6.06 -8.10
N VAL A 27 12.94 -5.61 -6.89
CA VAL A 27 12.09 -4.81 -6.01
C VAL A 27 12.87 -3.59 -5.55
N ILE A 28 12.28 -2.41 -5.69
CA ILE A 28 12.88 -1.15 -5.26
C ILE A 28 11.97 -0.48 -4.22
N PRO A 29 12.45 -0.21 -2.98
CA PRO A 29 11.70 0.59 -2.02
C PRO A 29 11.55 2.04 -2.50
N GLY A 30 10.54 2.75 -2.04
CA GLY A 30 10.33 4.13 -2.42
C GLY A 30 9.09 4.74 -1.77
N ILE A 31 8.77 5.95 -2.21
CA ILE A 31 7.74 6.79 -1.60
C ILE A 31 6.70 7.18 -2.64
N ILE A 32 5.44 6.98 -2.28
CA ILE A 32 4.28 7.56 -2.95
C ILE A 32 3.94 8.86 -2.23
N HIS A 33 3.95 9.99 -2.94
CA HIS A 33 3.65 11.32 -2.38
C HIS A 33 2.21 11.74 -2.64
N GLY A 34 1.61 12.47 -1.69
CA GLY A 34 0.25 12.99 -1.84
C GLY A 34 -0.84 11.97 -1.59
N TYR A 35 -0.54 10.88 -0.87
CA TYR A 35 -1.49 9.85 -0.48
C TYR A 35 -1.30 9.49 0.98
N VAL A 36 -2.36 8.99 1.61
CA VAL A 36 -2.27 8.24 2.88
C VAL A 36 -2.70 6.80 2.67
N ARG A 37 -2.18 5.90 3.50
CA ARG A 37 -2.58 4.49 3.55
C ARG A 37 -3.57 4.30 4.69
N ARG A 38 -4.72 3.69 4.42
CA ARG A 38 -5.75 3.41 5.44
C ARG A 38 -6.37 2.04 5.28
N PHE A 39 -6.76 1.41 6.38
CA PHE A 39 -7.54 0.17 6.41
C PHE A 39 -9.02 0.41 6.12
N TRP A 40 -9.31 1.24 5.10
CA TRP A 40 -10.65 1.69 4.73
C TRP A 40 -11.25 0.95 3.54
N GLN A 41 -10.65 -0.16 3.14
CA GLN A 41 -11.25 -1.08 2.18
C GLN A 41 -11.76 -2.32 2.91
N SER A 42 -13.04 -2.62 2.77
CA SER A 42 -13.61 -3.86 3.29
C SER A 42 -13.16 -5.07 2.45
N SER A 43 -12.94 -6.22 3.09
CA SER A 43 -12.56 -7.47 2.41
C SER A 43 -13.57 -8.56 2.72
N SER A 44 -14.24 -9.07 1.68
CA SER A 44 -15.27 -10.11 1.79
C SER A 44 -14.77 -11.51 1.40
N ASP A 45 -13.62 -11.61 0.77
CA ASP A 45 -13.14 -12.82 0.08
C ASP A 45 -11.72 -13.27 0.51
N HIS A 46 -10.95 -12.38 1.16
CA HIS A 46 -9.59 -12.65 1.60
C HIS A 46 -9.46 -12.67 3.11
N ARG A 47 -9.69 -11.51 3.76
CA ARG A 47 -9.46 -11.30 5.21
C ARG A 47 -10.74 -11.23 6.03
N GLY A 48 -11.88 -11.50 5.39
CA GLY A 48 -13.16 -11.70 6.03
C GLY A 48 -14.04 -12.63 5.19
N THR A 49 -15.34 -12.58 5.47
CA THR A 49 -16.38 -13.26 4.69
C THR A 49 -17.43 -12.24 4.22
N PRO A 50 -18.36 -12.62 3.32
CA PRO A 50 -19.47 -11.74 2.95
C PRO A 50 -20.28 -11.24 4.15
N GLU A 51 -20.45 -12.07 5.19
CA GLU A 51 -21.21 -11.76 6.41
C GLU A 51 -20.37 -10.99 7.44
N LYS A 52 -19.06 -11.26 7.53
CA LYS A 52 -18.14 -10.60 8.47
C LYS A 52 -16.91 -10.09 7.71
N LYS A 53 -17.07 -8.95 7.03
CA LYS A 53 -16.01 -8.34 6.21
C LYS A 53 -14.83 -7.88 7.06
N GLY A 54 -13.63 -8.21 6.62
CA GLY A 54 -12.39 -7.69 7.17
C GLY A 54 -12.10 -6.26 6.71
N ARG A 55 -10.89 -5.80 6.98
CA ARG A 55 -10.30 -4.52 6.58
C ARG A 55 -8.93 -4.75 5.97
N VAL A 56 -8.70 -4.17 4.81
CA VAL A 56 -7.43 -4.17 4.08
C VAL A 56 -7.08 -2.75 3.65
N VAL A 57 -5.83 -2.51 3.24
CA VAL A 57 -5.40 -1.16 2.93
C VAL A 57 -5.85 -0.68 1.55
N THR A 58 -6.16 0.61 1.46
CA THR A 58 -6.21 1.37 0.20
C THR A 58 -5.36 2.63 0.33
N LEU A 59 -5.15 3.34 -0.79
CA LEU A 59 -4.56 4.67 -0.83
C LEU A 59 -5.64 5.72 -1.02
N VAL A 60 -5.62 6.77 -0.21
CA VAL A 60 -6.52 7.93 -0.36
C VAL A 60 -5.69 9.12 -0.84
N PRO A 61 -6.00 9.71 -2.02
CA PRO A 61 -5.24 10.85 -2.54
C PRO A 61 -5.56 12.14 -1.77
N TYR A 62 -4.59 13.06 -1.76
CA TYR A 62 -4.72 14.38 -1.14
C TYR A 62 -6.00 15.12 -1.54
N SER A 63 -6.41 15.05 -2.80
CA SER A 63 -7.63 15.68 -3.30
C SER A 63 -8.89 15.22 -2.56
N ASP A 64 -8.98 13.93 -2.24
CA ASP A 64 -10.13 13.36 -1.58
C ASP A 64 -10.08 13.65 -0.08
N ILE A 65 -8.87 13.66 0.50
CA ILE A 65 -8.63 14.03 1.90
C ILE A 65 -9.12 15.44 2.17
N ILE A 66 -8.68 16.43 1.39
CA ILE A 66 -9.06 17.83 1.62
C ILE A 66 -10.52 18.14 1.25
N SER A 67 -11.20 17.22 0.57
CA SER A 67 -12.62 17.38 0.22
C SER A 67 -13.57 17.08 1.37
N LYS A 68 -13.08 16.45 2.46
CA LYS A 68 -13.90 15.99 3.59
C LYS A 68 -13.22 16.30 4.93
N ASP A 69 -13.87 17.10 5.77
CA ASP A 69 -13.37 17.45 7.11
C ASP A 69 -13.03 16.24 7.98
N GLU A 70 -13.79 15.15 7.85
CA GLU A 70 -13.56 13.88 8.54
C GLU A 70 -12.26 13.19 8.11
N PHE A 71 -11.84 13.31 6.85
CA PHE A 71 -10.58 12.75 6.38
C PHE A 71 -9.41 13.62 6.83
N ILE A 72 -9.57 14.94 6.81
CA ILE A 72 -8.57 15.88 7.34
C ILE A 72 -8.29 15.57 8.82
N LYS A 73 -9.34 15.42 9.63
CA LYS A 73 -9.21 15.10 11.07
C LYS A 73 -8.50 13.78 11.32
N ASP A 74 -8.85 12.73 10.55
CA ASP A 74 -8.19 11.43 10.65
C ASP A 74 -6.68 11.53 10.36
N VAL A 75 -6.30 12.27 9.31
CA VAL A 75 -4.89 12.50 8.95
C VAL A 75 -4.15 13.29 10.02
N GLU A 76 -4.74 14.37 10.53
CA GLU A 76 -4.19 15.17 11.63
C GLU A 76 -3.97 14.32 12.89
N GLU A 77 -4.93 13.46 13.23
CA GLU A 77 -4.89 12.63 14.44
C GLU A 77 -3.86 11.49 14.33
N HIS A 78 -3.76 10.86 13.17
CA HIS A 78 -3.06 9.58 13.03
C HIS A 78 -1.69 9.68 12.35
N ASP A 79 -1.47 10.65 11.47
CA ASP A 79 -0.18 10.84 10.79
C ASP A 79 0.73 11.88 11.47
N GLY A 80 0.29 12.48 12.58
CA GLY A 80 1.09 13.46 13.32
C GLY A 80 1.31 14.77 12.54
N LEU A 81 0.38 15.07 11.64
CA LEU A 81 0.38 16.29 10.84
C LEU A 81 -0.46 17.37 11.52
N THR A 82 -0.05 18.63 11.37
CA THR A 82 -0.79 19.78 11.91
C THR A 82 -1.83 20.29 10.91
N PRO A 83 -2.88 21.00 11.37
CA PRO A 83 -3.81 21.67 10.49
C PRO A 83 -3.11 22.55 9.45
N GLY A 84 -3.55 22.43 8.20
CA GLY A 84 -2.92 23.10 7.06
C GLY A 84 -1.81 22.30 6.36
N PHE A 85 -1.72 20.99 6.59
CA PHE A 85 -0.83 20.11 5.82
C PHE A 85 -1.12 20.18 4.32
N THR A 86 -0.07 19.96 3.53
CA THR A 86 -0.07 20.01 2.08
C THR A 86 0.08 18.61 1.50
N LYS A 87 -0.04 18.50 0.17
CA LYS A 87 0.21 17.26 -0.55
C LYS A 87 1.60 16.68 -0.27
N ASP A 88 2.61 17.53 -0.12
CA ASP A 88 4.02 17.13 0.02
C ASP A 88 4.35 16.60 1.43
N ASP A 89 3.47 16.84 2.39
CA ASP A 89 3.56 16.28 3.74
C ASP A 89 3.11 14.80 3.77
N LEU A 90 2.29 14.38 2.81
CA LEU A 90 1.74 13.02 2.75
C LEU A 90 2.68 12.07 2.02
N LYS A 91 3.18 11.06 2.74
CA LYS A 91 4.17 10.10 2.23
C LYS A 91 3.80 8.68 2.63
N VAL A 92 3.72 7.79 1.65
CA VAL A 92 3.48 6.37 1.84
C VAL A 92 4.68 5.58 1.37
N TRP A 93 5.31 4.84 2.27
CA TRP A 93 6.33 3.87 1.91
C TRP A 93 5.73 2.65 1.22
N ALA A 94 6.32 2.30 0.10
CA ALA A 94 5.88 1.24 -0.80
C ALA A 94 7.09 0.67 -1.56
N CYS A 95 6.86 -0.33 -2.39
CA CYS A 95 7.86 -0.88 -3.29
C CYS A 95 7.38 -0.88 -4.74
N ALA A 96 8.31 -0.85 -5.68
CA ALA A 96 8.07 -1.09 -7.09
C ALA A 96 8.70 -2.42 -7.50
N TYR A 97 7.91 -3.30 -8.11
CA TYR A 97 8.37 -4.57 -8.67
C TYR A 97 8.59 -4.43 -10.17
N TYR A 98 9.78 -4.82 -10.64
CA TYR A 98 10.09 -4.97 -12.06
C TYR A 98 9.74 -6.38 -12.51
N ILE A 99 8.88 -6.47 -13.52
CA ILE A 99 8.49 -7.70 -14.19
C ILE A 99 9.09 -7.69 -15.60
N PRO A 100 9.89 -8.71 -15.96
CA PRO A 100 10.45 -8.83 -17.30
C PRO A 100 9.36 -8.84 -18.39
N PRO A 101 9.65 -8.33 -19.60
CA PRO A 101 8.66 -8.23 -20.68
C PRO A 101 7.95 -9.53 -21.04
N GLU A 102 8.64 -10.66 -20.93
CA GLU A 102 8.11 -11.99 -21.22
C GLU A 102 6.98 -12.43 -20.27
N PHE A 103 6.92 -11.86 -19.06
CA PHE A 103 5.92 -12.18 -18.03
C PHE A 103 4.89 -11.06 -17.78
N ALA A 104 5.04 -9.90 -18.44
CA ALA A 104 4.21 -8.72 -18.16
C ALA A 104 2.70 -8.97 -18.29
N ASP A 105 2.26 -9.67 -19.35
CA ASP A 105 0.84 -9.97 -19.58
C ASP A 105 0.30 -10.95 -18.52
N GLU A 106 1.05 -12.01 -18.22
CA GLU A 106 0.68 -13.02 -17.22
C GLU A 106 0.53 -12.39 -15.83
N VAL A 107 1.48 -11.53 -15.43
CA VAL A 107 1.43 -10.85 -14.13
C VAL A 107 0.29 -9.85 -14.07
N THR A 108 0.00 -9.14 -15.18
CA THR A 108 -1.15 -8.22 -15.24
C THR A 108 -2.46 -8.96 -15.01
N GLU A 109 -2.66 -10.11 -15.66
CA GLU A 109 -3.87 -10.91 -15.49
C GLU A 109 -3.98 -11.50 -14.08
N TYR A 110 -2.86 -11.99 -13.53
CA TYR A 110 -2.78 -12.44 -12.13
C TYR A 110 -3.21 -11.34 -11.15
N LEU A 111 -2.73 -10.11 -11.32
CA LEU A 111 -3.04 -8.99 -10.44
C LEU A 111 -4.50 -8.53 -10.58
N ASN A 112 -5.06 -8.55 -11.79
CA ASN A 112 -6.47 -8.23 -12.01
C ASN A 112 -7.41 -9.17 -11.27
N VAL A 113 -7.07 -10.46 -11.18
CA VAL A 113 -7.84 -11.43 -10.38
C VAL A 113 -7.61 -11.22 -8.89
N ARG A 114 -6.36 -10.95 -8.49
CA ARG A 114 -5.99 -10.77 -7.07
C ARG A 114 -6.66 -9.55 -6.43
N GLU A 115 -6.86 -8.47 -7.19
CA GLU A 115 -7.37 -7.19 -6.68
C GLU A 115 -8.83 -6.92 -7.13
N GLN A 116 -9.59 -7.97 -7.47
CA GLN A 116 -10.94 -7.90 -8.05
C GLN A 116 -12.01 -7.26 -7.14
N ASP A 117 -11.78 -7.18 -5.83
CA ASP A 117 -12.70 -6.64 -4.81
C ASP A 117 -12.77 -5.09 -4.82
N GLY A 118 -12.95 -4.52 -6.03
CA GLY A 118 -13.22 -3.12 -6.26
C GLY A 118 -12.01 -2.21 -6.44
N TYR A 119 -10.80 -2.75 -6.46
CA TYR A 119 -9.64 -1.94 -6.83
C TYR A 119 -9.67 -1.63 -8.33
N THR A 120 -9.27 -0.41 -8.65
CA THR A 120 -9.09 0.06 -10.02
C THR A 120 -7.62 0.35 -10.29
N ILE A 121 -7.20 0.26 -11.54
CA ILE A 121 -5.81 0.50 -11.95
C ILE A 121 -5.56 2.00 -12.11
N HIS A 122 -4.53 2.50 -11.46
CA HIS A 122 -4.04 3.87 -11.59
C HIS A 122 -2.56 3.87 -11.99
N ASN A 123 -2.10 4.95 -12.62
CA ASN A 123 -0.68 5.19 -12.86
C ASN A 123 -0.27 6.43 -12.08
N ILE A 124 0.55 6.25 -11.05
CA ILE A 124 0.93 7.34 -10.13
C ILE A 124 2.45 7.48 -10.05
N PRO A 125 2.97 8.69 -9.76
CA PRO A 125 4.38 8.90 -9.54
C PRO A 125 4.86 8.23 -8.25
N PHE A 126 6.01 7.56 -8.35
CA PHE A 126 6.68 6.85 -7.27
C PHE A 126 8.15 7.24 -7.24
N GLN A 127 8.59 7.81 -6.11
CA GLN A 127 9.97 8.24 -5.92
C GLN A 127 10.82 7.08 -5.42
N LEU A 128 11.78 6.65 -6.25
CA LEU A 128 12.66 5.54 -5.91
C LEU A 128 13.56 5.89 -4.72
N HIS A 129 13.69 4.96 -3.78
CA HIS A 129 14.69 5.02 -2.72
C HIS A 129 15.92 4.23 -3.17
N ASN A 130 16.99 4.93 -3.51
CA ASN A 130 18.18 4.33 -4.12
C ASN A 130 18.97 3.45 -3.11
N ASP A 131 19.00 2.13 -3.32
CA ASP A 131 19.93 1.21 -2.64
C ASP A 131 21.25 1.12 -3.44
N PRO A 132 22.43 1.18 -2.80
CA PRO A 132 23.73 0.95 -3.46
C PRO A 132 23.81 -0.33 -4.30
N LYS A 133 22.99 -1.35 -3.99
CA LYS A 133 22.91 -2.61 -4.75
C LYS A 133 22.28 -2.45 -6.13
N ILE A 134 21.43 -1.45 -6.35
CA ILE A 134 20.84 -1.17 -7.67
C ILE A 134 21.95 -1.02 -8.72
N HIS A 135 23.06 -0.37 -8.34
CA HIS A 135 24.21 -0.16 -9.21
C HIS A 135 24.91 -1.42 -9.71
N LYS A 136 24.63 -2.61 -9.12
CA LYS A 136 25.26 -3.88 -9.54
C LYS A 136 24.48 -4.63 -10.61
N GLU A 137 23.21 -4.29 -10.84
CA GLU A 137 22.33 -5.00 -11.77
C GLU A 137 22.18 -4.20 -13.06
N GLU A 138 22.86 -4.62 -14.14
CA GLU A 138 22.89 -3.88 -15.41
C GLU A 138 21.50 -3.70 -16.03
N GLU A 139 20.66 -4.73 -15.99
CA GLU A 139 19.27 -4.67 -16.49
C GLU A 139 18.45 -3.63 -15.71
N LEU A 140 18.57 -3.63 -14.38
CA LEU A 140 17.85 -2.70 -13.52
C LEU A 140 18.31 -1.26 -13.73
N ASN A 141 19.62 -1.04 -13.83
CA ASN A 141 20.19 0.28 -14.11
C ASN A 141 19.64 0.84 -15.43
N LYS A 142 19.63 0.04 -16.51
CA LYS A 142 19.04 0.43 -17.80
C LYS A 142 17.54 0.71 -17.69
N ALA A 143 16.82 -0.03 -16.86
CA ALA A 143 15.39 0.16 -16.68
C ALA A 143 15.03 1.46 -15.93
N ILE A 144 15.98 2.07 -15.21
CA ILE A 144 15.73 3.28 -14.41
C ILE A 144 16.54 4.52 -14.82
N GLU A 145 17.59 4.37 -15.64
CA GLU A 145 18.52 5.47 -15.99
C GLU A 145 17.85 6.63 -16.73
N ASP A 146 16.82 6.32 -17.53
CA ASP A 146 16.07 7.30 -18.30
C ASP A 146 14.86 7.89 -17.54
N LEU A 147 14.63 7.47 -16.28
CA LEU A 147 13.54 8.02 -15.49
C LEU A 147 13.80 9.50 -15.15
N PRO A 148 12.76 10.34 -15.12
CA PRO A 148 12.92 11.73 -14.71
C PRO A 148 13.40 11.80 -13.26
N LEU A 149 14.29 12.76 -12.98
CA LEU A 149 14.71 13.09 -11.63
C LEU A 149 13.79 14.15 -11.04
N ASP A 150 13.36 13.95 -9.79
CA ASP A 150 12.74 15.00 -9.02
C ASP A 150 13.78 16.06 -8.62
N PRO A 151 13.61 17.34 -9.00
CA PRO A 151 14.61 18.39 -8.75
C PRO A 151 14.89 18.65 -7.27
N SER A 152 13.90 18.41 -6.40
CA SER A 152 14.04 18.71 -4.96
C SER A 152 14.88 17.66 -4.22
N SER A 153 14.76 16.40 -4.64
CA SER A 153 15.38 15.26 -3.97
C SER A 153 16.55 14.65 -4.73
N GLY A 154 16.66 14.92 -6.03
CA GLY A 154 17.60 14.26 -6.94
C GLY A 154 17.33 12.77 -7.13
N LYS A 155 16.11 12.28 -6.84
CA LYS A 155 15.73 10.87 -6.96
C LYS A 155 14.89 10.62 -8.22
N HIS A 156 15.04 9.43 -8.79
CA HIS A 156 14.24 9.01 -9.95
C HIS A 156 12.76 8.87 -9.59
N ILE A 157 11.89 9.28 -10.52
CA ILE A 157 10.44 9.18 -10.43
C ILE A 157 9.95 8.18 -11.47
N LEU A 158 9.41 7.07 -11.00
CA LEU A 158 8.76 6.05 -11.80
C LEU A 158 7.25 6.31 -11.79
N THR A 159 6.62 6.46 -12.97
CA THR A 159 5.15 6.44 -13.08
C THR A 159 4.70 5.03 -13.42
N SER A 160 3.92 4.41 -12.56
CA SER A 160 3.67 2.96 -12.64
C SER A 160 2.29 2.56 -12.12
N VAL A 161 1.87 1.37 -12.53
CA VAL A 161 0.61 0.72 -12.17
C VAL A 161 0.51 0.51 -10.66
N VAL A 162 -0.62 0.88 -10.09
CA VAL A 162 -1.03 0.61 -8.71
C VAL A 162 -2.53 0.31 -8.67
N TYR A 163 -2.95 -0.59 -7.80
CA TYR A 163 -4.36 -0.93 -7.60
C TYR A 163 -4.90 -0.12 -6.42
N ILE A 164 -5.94 0.69 -6.61
CA ILE A 164 -6.53 1.54 -5.55
C ILE A 164 -8.04 1.31 -5.45
N GLY A 165 -8.55 1.02 -4.25
CA GLY A 165 -9.97 1.06 -3.92
C GLY A 165 -10.33 2.51 -3.64
N THR A 166 -10.90 3.19 -4.64
CA THR A 166 -11.16 4.64 -4.57
C THR A 166 -12.31 4.95 -3.61
N VAL A 167 -12.51 6.22 -3.27
CA VAL A 167 -13.57 6.64 -2.34
C VAL A 167 -14.99 6.41 -2.88
N GLU A 168 -15.12 6.20 -4.19
CA GLU A 168 -16.37 5.85 -4.88
C GLU A 168 -16.61 4.32 -4.92
N ASN A 169 -15.64 3.52 -4.47
CA ASN A 169 -15.76 2.07 -4.51
C ASN A 169 -16.78 1.55 -3.48
N GLU A 170 -17.59 0.55 -3.85
CA GLU A 170 -18.61 -0.04 -2.97
C GLU A 170 -18.04 -0.69 -1.69
N SER A 171 -16.78 -1.16 -1.77
CA SER A 171 -16.07 -1.75 -0.63
C SER A 171 -15.27 -0.71 0.16
N PHE A 172 -15.25 0.56 -0.24
CA PHE A 172 -14.68 1.65 0.55
C PHE A 172 -15.59 1.98 1.73
N ILE A 173 -15.04 1.92 2.95
CA ILE A 173 -15.78 2.12 4.21
C ILE A 173 -15.27 3.32 5.01
N GLY A 174 -14.36 4.10 4.43
CA GLY A 174 -13.76 5.28 5.06
C GLY A 174 -14.72 6.48 5.15
N PRO A 175 -14.55 7.35 6.15
CA PRO A 175 -13.58 7.22 7.23
C PRO A 175 -14.12 6.25 8.29
N GLU A 176 -13.24 5.41 8.82
CA GLU A 176 -13.59 4.51 9.92
C GLU A 176 -12.66 4.76 11.11
N ASP A 177 -13.28 4.94 12.27
CA ASP A 177 -12.60 5.08 13.55
C ASP A 177 -11.60 3.93 13.78
N ILE A 178 -10.42 4.27 14.31
CA ILE A 178 -9.32 3.32 14.46
C ILE A 178 -9.64 2.22 15.49
N GLU A 179 -10.45 2.50 16.52
CA GLU A 179 -10.89 1.49 17.49
C GLU A 179 -11.85 0.50 16.84
N LYS A 180 -12.79 1.00 16.02
CA LYS A 180 -13.69 0.14 15.23
C LYS A 180 -12.92 -0.72 14.23
N THR A 181 -11.96 -0.12 13.52
CA THR A 181 -11.07 -0.82 12.59
C THR A 181 -10.30 -1.92 13.33
N ALA A 182 -9.72 -1.61 14.49
CA ALA A 182 -8.96 -2.56 15.30
C ALA A 182 -9.82 -3.72 15.83
N ALA A 183 -11.03 -3.43 16.31
CA ALA A 183 -11.96 -4.45 16.78
C ALA A 183 -12.28 -5.46 15.66
N ILE A 184 -12.59 -4.98 14.46
CA ILE A 184 -12.87 -5.84 13.31
C ILE A 184 -11.65 -6.67 12.94
N ILE A 185 -10.47 -6.06 12.81
CA ILE A 185 -9.22 -6.78 12.47
C ILE A 185 -8.90 -7.86 13.52
N SER A 186 -9.20 -7.61 14.79
CA SER A 186 -8.89 -8.54 15.88
C SER A 186 -9.70 -9.84 15.85
N GLU A 187 -10.86 -9.85 15.18
CA GLU A 187 -11.81 -10.98 15.20
C GLU A 187 -12.17 -11.54 13.83
N THR A 188 -11.77 -10.90 12.74
CA THR A 188 -12.13 -11.34 11.38
C THR A 188 -11.07 -12.26 10.79
N SER A 189 -11.54 -13.23 10.02
CA SER A 189 -10.72 -14.17 9.27
C SER A 189 -11.47 -14.54 8.01
N GLY A 190 -10.72 -14.78 6.93
CA GLY A 190 -11.25 -15.20 5.65
C GLY A 190 -10.42 -16.32 5.03
N PRO A 191 -10.69 -16.68 3.77
CA PRO A 191 -9.96 -17.72 3.05
C PRO A 191 -8.43 -17.53 3.01
N SER A 192 -7.95 -16.28 3.12
CA SER A 192 -6.52 -15.95 3.14
C SER A 192 -5.91 -15.85 4.55
N GLY A 193 -6.65 -16.23 5.59
CA GLY A 193 -6.23 -16.22 6.99
C GLY A 193 -6.83 -15.06 7.81
N GLU A 194 -6.34 -14.93 9.04
CA GLU A 194 -6.79 -13.89 9.97
C GLU A 194 -6.52 -12.49 9.42
N ASN A 195 -7.40 -11.53 9.70
CA ASN A 195 -7.17 -10.15 9.32
C ASN A 195 -5.99 -9.55 10.10
N TRP A 196 -5.81 -9.95 11.37
CA TRP A 196 -4.64 -9.59 12.17
C TRP A 196 -3.33 -9.95 11.47
N GLU A 197 -3.23 -11.15 10.89
CA GLU A 197 -2.03 -11.60 10.18
C GLU A 197 -1.67 -10.68 8.99
N TYR A 198 -2.67 -10.12 8.30
CA TYR A 198 -2.44 -9.13 7.25
C TYR A 198 -1.79 -7.86 7.81
N LEU A 199 -2.37 -7.29 8.86
CA LEU A 199 -1.88 -6.06 9.49
C LEU A 199 -0.46 -6.27 10.04
N GLU A 200 -0.24 -7.38 10.73
CA GLU A 200 1.04 -7.73 11.33
C GLU A 200 2.13 -7.91 10.28
N LYS A 201 1.86 -8.64 9.19
CA LYS A 201 2.83 -8.81 8.09
C LYS A 201 3.14 -7.49 7.41
N LEU A 202 2.12 -6.66 7.12
CA LEU A 202 2.31 -5.36 6.51
C LEU A 202 3.21 -4.46 7.37
N TYR A 203 2.91 -4.37 8.67
CA TYR A 203 3.64 -3.55 9.61
C TYR A 203 5.12 -3.96 9.72
N HIS A 204 5.39 -5.26 9.87
CA HIS A 204 6.77 -5.75 9.95
C HIS A 204 7.53 -5.56 8.64
N SER A 205 6.92 -5.89 7.49
CA SER A 205 7.61 -5.73 6.21
C SER A 205 7.86 -4.27 5.85
N LEU A 206 7.00 -3.33 6.27
CA LEU A 206 7.27 -1.90 6.12
C LEU A 206 8.44 -1.43 6.99
N LYS A 207 8.56 -1.92 8.23
CA LYS A 207 9.73 -1.63 9.08
C LYS A 207 11.05 -2.14 8.49
N ASP A 208 11.01 -3.27 7.79
CA ASP A 208 12.19 -3.81 7.11
C ASP A 208 12.52 -3.03 5.82
N LEU A 209 11.48 -2.55 5.12
CA LEU A 209 11.60 -1.78 3.87
C LEU A 209 12.09 -0.35 4.12
N ASP A 210 11.63 0.28 5.20
CA ASP A 210 11.93 1.64 5.57
C ASP A 210 12.69 1.71 6.90
N LYS A 211 14.00 1.93 6.82
CA LYS A 211 14.87 2.09 8.01
C LYS A 211 14.75 3.48 8.66
N THR A 212 13.99 4.40 8.07
CA THR A 212 14.04 5.83 8.40
C THR A 212 12.70 6.46 8.73
N GLY A 213 11.60 5.95 8.21
CA GLY A 213 10.26 6.46 8.44
C GLY A 213 9.39 5.47 9.20
N LYS A 214 8.29 6.02 9.70
CA LYS A 214 7.30 5.32 10.50
C LYS A 214 5.95 5.59 9.87
N ASP A 215 5.17 4.55 9.64
CA ASP A 215 3.75 4.66 9.32
C ASP A 215 3.01 4.72 10.67
N LEU A 216 2.79 5.95 11.16
CA LEU A 216 2.25 6.20 12.51
C LEU A 216 0.82 5.64 12.65
N TYR A 217 0.01 5.73 11.59
CA TYR A 217 -1.30 5.13 11.54
C TYR A 217 -1.23 3.61 11.74
N LEU A 218 -0.37 2.90 11.01
CA LEU A 218 -0.20 1.46 11.18
C LEU A 218 0.32 1.08 12.57
N GLU A 219 1.28 1.83 13.12
CA GLU A 219 1.80 1.60 14.47
C GLU A 219 0.68 1.72 15.52
N ARG A 220 -0.15 2.77 15.43
CA ARG A 220 -1.32 2.95 16.29
C ARG A 220 -2.30 1.80 16.14
N LEU A 221 -2.64 1.41 14.91
CA LEU A 221 -3.61 0.36 14.64
C LEU A 221 -3.14 -1.00 15.18
N VAL A 222 -1.85 -1.34 15.00
CA VAL A 222 -1.23 -2.54 15.58
C VAL A 222 -1.37 -2.55 17.10
N ASN A 223 -1.04 -1.44 17.77
CA ASN A 223 -1.15 -1.34 19.22
C ASN A 223 -2.59 -1.54 19.69
N LYS A 224 -3.58 -0.95 19.01
CA LYS A 224 -5.01 -1.12 19.33
C LYS A 224 -5.48 -2.57 19.20
N VAL A 225 -5.09 -3.27 18.13
CA VAL A 225 -5.44 -4.69 17.99
C VAL A 225 -4.78 -5.53 19.09
N LEU A 226 -3.51 -5.27 19.43
CA LEU A 226 -2.81 -5.97 20.51
C LEU A 226 -3.48 -5.75 21.87
N GLU A 227 -3.90 -4.51 22.18
CA GLU A 227 -4.65 -4.21 23.40
C GLU A 227 -5.97 -5.01 23.49
N ILE A 228 -6.71 -5.11 22.39
CA ILE A 228 -7.96 -5.88 22.32
C ILE A 228 -7.67 -7.39 22.52
N LYS A 229 -6.68 -7.93 21.81
CA LYS A 229 -6.30 -9.35 21.94
C LYS A 229 -5.85 -9.69 23.36
N GLN A 230 -5.07 -8.81 24.01
CA GLN A 230 -4.67 -8.99 25.41
C GLN A 230 -5.86 -8.96 26.37
N ARG A 231 -6.81 -8.03 26.19
CA ARG A 231 -8.04 -7.98 26.99
C ARG A 231 -8.84 -9.27 26.85
N ASN A 232 -8.97 -9.81 25.64
CA ASN A 232 -9.71 -11.05 25.39
C ASN A 232 -9.05 -12.28 26.05
N LEU A 233 -7.71 -12.35 26.08
CA LEU A 233 -6.98 -13.42 26.77
C LEU A 233 -7.13 -13.38 28.30
N LEU A 234 -7.39 -12.21 28.88
CA LEU A 234 -7.56 -12.04 30.32
C LEU A 234 -9.00 -12.30 30.80
N HIS A 235 -9.98 -12.29 29.89
CA HIS A 235 -11.42 -12.40 30.22
C HIS A 235 -12.11 -13.62 29.59
N GLY A 236 -11.40 -14.44 28.80
CA GLY A 236 -11.87 -15.69 28.21
C GLY A 236 -11.27 -16.91 28.89
#